data_AF-A0A542DAU2-F1
#
_entry.id   AF-A0A542DAU2-F1
#
_cell.length_a   1.000
_cell.length_b   1.000
_cell.length_c   1.000
_cell.angle_alpha   90.00
_cell.angle_beta   90.00
_cell.angle_gamma   90.00
#
_symmetry.space_group_name_H-M   'P 1'
#
loop_
_entity.id
_entity.type
_entity.pdbx_description
1 polymer ?
#
loop_
_entity_poly.entity_id
_entity_poly.type
_entity_poly.pdbx_seq_one_letter_code
_entity_poly.pdbx_strand_id
1 'polypeptide(L)'
;MVLAPLVGVVVGGVAAAVVALAQLVRPDAELLAAVLGVLVVAGLSGGLHLDGLADFADALGSRRDPETMLRIMKQSDIGPFGVVAIVGVLLVDVAALTACVQAGFGWQAILIATVASRLTLPWSCRTTIPAARPDGLGTIVAATVRPITATFATALVLAATTALTWQPHQATQHQAVPHQTAQHQAVQHERVDYQVVRHDAAGATPPTHQHLNTPTSPRPTAATAPTHQHLNTPTSLHPTAATAPTHQDLTPTTWLELTDAAAPTRQDLSTPNWLHLSGGAGAVLLAVAISFLISRTATRKLGGTTGDVLGATVELALPVALLSIALTV
;
A
#
# COMPACT_ATOMS: atom_id res chain seq x y z
N MET A 1 -5.98 12.70 -31.19
CA MET A 1 -5.67 11.82 -30.05
C MET A 1 -4.18 11.52 -29.85
N VAL A 2 -3.31 11.70 -30.86
CA VAL A 2 -1.84 11.45 -30.74
C VAL A 2 -1.17 12.23 -29.59
N LEU A 3 -1.65 13.44 -29.30
CA LEU A 3 -1.10 14.30 -28.24
C LEU A 3 -1.63 13.99 -26.83
N ALA A 4 -2.50 12.99 -26.66
CA ALA A 4 -3.05 12.62 -25.35
C ALA A 4 -1.98 12.37 -24.25
N PRO A 5 -0.81 11.76 -24.54
CA PRO A 5 0.25 11.65 -23.55
C PRO A 5 0.71 12.99 -22.95
N LEU A 6 0.62 14.10 -23.69
CA LEU A 6 0.96 15.43 -23.16
C LEU A 6 -0.03 15.89 -22.09
N VAL A 7 -1.32 15.55 -22.23
CA VAL A 7 -2.30 15.75 -21.15
C VAL A 7 -1.91 14.92 -19.93
N GLY A 8 -1.40 13.70 -20.16
CA GLY A 8 -0.85 12.85 -19.10
C GLY A 8 0.34 13.47 -18.38
N VAL A 9 1.22 14.18 -19.09
CA VAL A 9 2.35 14.91 -18.49
C VAL A 9 1.83 16.04 -17.59
N VAL A 10 0.82 16.79 -18.02
CA VAL A 10 0.25 17.89 -17.22
C VAL A 10 -0.46 17.35 -15.98
N VAL A 11 -1.41 16.42 -16.14
CA VAL A 11 -2.18 15.85 -15.03
C VAL A 11 -1.26 15.08 -14.08
N GLY A 12 -0.39 14.24 -14.63
CA GLY A 12 0.58 13.46 -13.87
C GLY A 12 1.63 14.32 -13.19
N GLY A 13 2.03 15.44 -13.79
CA GLY A 13 2.96 16.41 -13.19
C GLY A 13 2.36 17.10 -11.97
N VAL A 14 1.08 17.49 -12.03
CA VAL A 14 0.38 18.05 -10.85
C VAL A 14 0.24 16.98 -9.76
N ALA A 15 -0.15 15.76 -10.11
CA ALA A 15 -0.24 14.65 -9.15
C ALA A 15 1.12 14.33 -8.51
N ALA A 16 2.19 14.28 -9.31
CA ALA A 16 3.56 14.06 -8.84
C ALA A 16 4.03 15.17 -7.90
N ALA A 17 3.73 16.44 -8.19
CA ALA A 17 4.04 17.56 -7.32
C ALA A 17 3.31 17.46 -5.97
N VAL A 18 2.04 17.05 -5.98
CA VAL A 18 1.25 16.83 -4.75
C VAL A 18 1.81 15.66 -3.93
N VAL A 19 2.15 14.54 -4.56
CA VAL A 19 2.78 13.38 -3.90
C VAL A 19 4.12 13.79 -3.28
N ALA A 20 4.97 14.50 -4.03
CA ALA A 20 6.26 14.97 -3.54
C ALA A 20 6.11 15.95 -2.38
N LEU A 21 5.18 16.92 -2.48
CA LEU A 21 4.91 17.87 -1.40
C LEU A 21 4.37 17.19 -0.15
N ALA A 22 3.46 16.21 -0.30
CA ALA A 22 2.95 15.43 0.83
C ALA A 22 4.08 14.71 1.56
N GLN A 23 5.01 14.07 0.83
CA GLN A 23 6.19 13.41 1.40
C GLN A 23 7.18 14.38 2.04
N LEU A 24 7.28 15.62 1.55
CA LEU A 24 8.12 16.66 2.19
C LEU A 24 7.53 17.15 3.51
N VAL A 25 6.20 17.26 3.60
CA VAL A 25 5.51 17.75 4.81
C VAL A 25 5.33 16.64 5.84
N ARG A 26 5.04 15.41 5.39
CA ARG A 26 4.81 14.23 6.23
C ARG A 26 5.45 12.99 5.58
N PRO A 27 6.76 12.76 5.80
CA PRO A 27 7.49 11.63 5.22
C PRO A 27 6.92 10.25 5.58
N ASP A 28 6.34 10.16 6.77
CA ASP A 28 5.72 8.99 7.42
C ASP A 28 4.22 8.79 7.08
N ALA A 29 3.70 9.51 6.07
CA ALA A 29 2.30 9.45 5.66
C ALA A 29 2.13 8.99 4.20
N GLU A 30 2.72 7.85 3.84
CA GLU A 30 2.80 7.36 2.46
C GLU A 30 1.42 7.10 1.85
N LEU A 31 0.50 6.54 2.65
CA LEU A 31 -0.88 6.31 2.22
C LEU A 31 -1.60 7.63 1.92
N LEU A 32 -1.37 8.67 2.72
CA LEU A 32 -1.96 9.99 2.49
C LEU A 32 -1.44 10.59 1.18
N ALA A 33 -0.11 10.52 0.94
CA ALA A 33 0.48 10.98 -0.31
C ALA A 33 -0.12 10.24 -1.52
N ALA A 34 -0.27 8.92 -1.44
CA ALA A 34 -0.86 8.11 -2.50
C ALA A 34 -2.33 8.47 -2.77
N VAL A 35 -3.16 8.58 -1.72
CA VAL A 35 -4.57 8.98 -1.85
C VAL A 35 -4.69 10.36 -2.50
N LEU A 36 -3.90 11.34 -2.06
CA LEU A 36 -3.91 12.68 -2.66
C LEU A 36 -3.50 12.65 -4.13
N GLY A 37 -2.47 11.88 -4.50
CA GLY A 37 -2.04 11.71 -5.88
C GLY A 37 -3.15 11.14 -6.77
N VAL A 38 -3.82 10.07 -6.33
CA VAL A 38 -4.94 9.44 -7.07
C VAL A 38 -6.13 10.40 -7.18
N LEU A 39 -6.48 11.11 -6.11
CA LEU A 39 -7.57 12.08 -6.12
C LEU A 39 -7.30 13.26 -7.06
N VAL A 40 -6.05 13.70 -7.20
CA VAL A 40 -5.67 14.74 -8.17
C VAL A 40 -5.89 14.25 -9.60
N VAL A 41 -5.48 13.02 -9.93
CA VAL A 41 -5.69 12.45 -11.28
C VAL A 41 -7.19 12.35 -11.59
N ALA A 42 -7.99 11.86 -10.64
CA ALA A 42 -9.44 11.73 -10.78
C ALA A 42 -10.15 13.10 -10.84
N GLY A 43 -9.74 14.06 -10.00
CA GLY A 43 -10.33 15.40 -9.95
C GLY A 43 -10.03 16.22 -11.19
N LEU A 44 -8.80 16.18 -11.71
CA LEU A 44 -8.41 16.91 -12.92
C LEU A 44 -9.00 16.31 -14.20
N SER A 45 -9.39 15.04 -14.20
CA SER A 45 -10.18 14.46 -15.30
C SER A 45 -11.67 14.84 -15.23
N GLY A 46 -12.09 15.52 -14.15
CA GLY A 46 -13.50 15.84 -13.89
C GLY A 46 -14.36 14.60 -13.59
N GLY A 47 -13.73 13.47 -13.24
CA GLY A 47 -14.41 12.18 -13.05
C GLY A 47 -14.86 11.50 -14.35
N LEU A 48 -14.63 12.10 -15.52
CA LEU A 48 -15.13 11.59 -16.82
C LEU A 48 -14.60 10.20 -17.16
N HIS A 49 -13.38 9.86 -16.74
CA HIS A 49 -12.82 8.53 -17.00
C HIS A 49 -13.37 7.46 -16.05
N LEU A 50 -13.60 7.83 -14.78
CA LEU A 50 -14.20 6.93 -13.78
C LEU A 50 -15.67 6.65 -14.12
N ASP A 51 -16.39 7.68 -14.60
CA ASP A 51 -17.73 7.54 -15.15
C ASP A 51 -17.74 6.56 -16.33
N GLY A 52 -16.83 6.78 -17.29
CA GLY A 52 -16.67 5.87 -18.42
C GLY A 52 -16.33 4.43 -18.04
N LEU A 53 -15.53 4.23 -16.98
CA LEU A 53 -15.23 2.92 -16.41
C LEU A 53 -16.48 2.26 -15.83
N ALA A 54 -17.29 3.01 -15.07
CA ALA A 54 -18.53 2.50 -14.50
C ALA A 54 -19.52 2.07 -15.59
N ASP A 55 -19.80 2.96 -16.53
CA ASP A 55 -20.71 2.72 -17.66
C ASP A 55 -20.28 1.51 -18.48
N PHE A 56 -18.98 1.41 -18.78
CA PHE A 56 -18.46 0.28 -19.53
C PHE A 56 -18.57 -1.04 -18.74
N ALA A 57 -18.30 -1.02 -17.44
CA ALA A 57 -18.42 -2.19 -16.58
C ALA A 57 -19.87 -2.65 -16.44
N ASP A 58 -20.83 -1.74 -16.24
CA ASP A 58 -22.26 -2.06 -16.14
C ASP A 58 -22.83 -2.53 -17.47
N ALA A 59 -22.45 -1.90 -18.57
CA ALA A 59 -22.82 -2.36 -19.90
C ALA A 59 -22.35 -3.80 -20.13
N LEU A 60 -21.05 -4.10 -19.92
CA LEU A 60 -20.51 -5.44 -20.07
C LEU A 60 -21.13 -6.45 -19.08
N GLY A 61 -21.34 -6.03 -17.84
CA GLY A 61 -21.91 -6.85 -16.76
C GLY A 61 -23.37 -7.21 -16.99
N SER A 62 -24.12 -6.37 -17.70
CA SER A 62 -25.51 -6.64 -18.07
C SER A 62 -25.69 -7.86 -18.99
N ARG A 63 -24.64 -8.21 -19.77
CA ARG A 63 -24.63 -9.30 -20.76
C ARG A 63 -25.79 -9.23 -21.76
N ARG A 64 -26.30 -8.03 -22.04
CA ARG A 64 -27.37 -7.80 -23.01
C ARG A 64 -26.84 -7.69 -24.43
N ASP A 65 -27.76 -7.49 -25.37
CA ASP A 65 -27.44 -7.15 -26.75
C ASP A 65 -26.76 -5.77 -26.84
N PRO A 66 -26.00 -5.49 -27.92
CA PRO A 66 -25.24 -4.24 -28.06
C PRO A 66 -26.07 -2.96 -27.92
N GLU A 67 -27.31 -2.95 -28.42
CA GLU A 67 -28.18 -1.76 -28.36
C GLU A 67 -28.57 -1.44 -26.91
N THR A 68 -28.94 -2.47 -26.14
CA THR A 68 -29.24 -2.32 -24.72
C THR A 68 -27.99 -1.92 -23.93
N MET A 69 -26.83 -2.50 -24.22
CA MET A 69 -25.56 -2.12 -23.57
C MET A 69 -25.22 -0.64 -23.82
N LEU A 70 -25.35 -0.16 -25.06
CA LEU A 70 -25.14 1.25 -25.39
C LEU A 70 -26.18 2.18 -24.77
N ARG A 71 -27.40 1.69 -24.50
CA ARG A 71 -28.43 2.43 -23.77
C ARG A 71 -28.05 2.59 -22.30
N ILE A 72 -27.54 1.54 -21.65
CA ILE A 72 -27.07 1.57 -20.26
C ILE A 72 -26.01 2.65 -20.07
N MET A 73 -25.04 2.73 -20.98
CA MET A 73 -23.97 3.76 -20.98
C MET A 73 -24.46 5.21 -21.25
N LYS A 74 -25.77 5.44 -21.38
CA LYS A 74 -26.35 6.78 -21.51
C LYS A 74 -27.22 7.13 -20.30
N GLN A 75 -27.48 6.16 -19.43
CA GLN A 75 -28.25 6.40 -18.23
C GLN A 75 -27.34 6.99 -17.15
N SER A 76 -27.92 7.75 -16.22
CA SER A 76 -27.15 8.37 -15.13
C SER A 76 -27.04 7.49 -13.89
N ASP A 77 -27.72 6.35 -13.86
CA ASP A 77 -27.66 5.39 -12.76
C ASP A 77 -26.44 4.48 -12.86
N ILE A 78 -25.67 4.41 -11.78
CA ILE A 78 -24.57 3.46 -11.63
C ILE A 78 -25.10 2.10 -11.19
N GLY A 79 -24.67 1.04 -11.86
CA GLY A 79 -24.96 -0.33 -11.50
C GLY A 79 -23.90 -0.96 -10.59
N PRO A 80 -24.16 -2.18 -10.08
CA PRO A 80 -23.23 -2.86 -9.17
C PRO A 80 -21.86 -3.17 -9.81
N PHE A 81 -21.81 -3.44 -11.11
CA PHE A 81 -20.53 -3.73 -11.77
C PHE A 81 -19.67 -2.48 -11.91
N GLY A 82 -20.29 -1.32 -12.17
CA GLY A 82 -19.62 -0.03 -12.19
C GLY A 82 -19.03 0.33 -10.83
N VAL A 83 -19.80 0.13 -9.75
CA VAL A 83 -19.30 0.35 -8.37
C VAL A 83 -18.10 -0.55 -8.08
N VAL A 84 -18.20 -1.85 -8.36
CA VAL A 84 -17.10 -2.80 -8.13
C VAL A 84 -15.87 -2.44 -8.95
N ALA A 85 -16.04 -2.00 -10.21
CA ALA A 85 -14.94 -1.60 -11.08
C ALA A 85 -14.21 -0.35 -10.53
N ILE A 86 -14.94 0.71 -10.17
CA ILE A 86 -14.36 1.93 -9.60
C ILE A 86 -13.62 1.61 -8.30
N VAL A 87 -14.27 0.90 -7.37
CA VAL A 87 -13.66 0.56 -6.07
C VAL A 87 -12.42 -0.29 -6.28
N GLY A 88 -12.48 -1.29 -7.15
CA GLY A 88 -11.34 -2.15 -7.46
C GLY A 88 -10.16 -1.39 -8.04
N VAL A 89 -10.40 -0.51 -9.02
CA VAL A 89 -9.35 0.31 -9.65
C VAL A 89 -8.72 1.26 -8.63
N LEU A 90 -9.53 2.02 -7.88
CA LEU A 90 -9.01 2.98 -6.90
C LEU A 90 -8.24 2.30 -5.77
N LEU A 91 -8.67 1.13 -5.31
CA LEU A 91 -7.93 0.35 -4.31
C LEU A 91 -6.57 -0.09 -4.84
N VAL A 92 -6.50 -0.57 -6.10
CA VAL A 92 -5.24 -0.97 -6.72
C VAL A 92 -4.33 0.23 -6.94
N ASP A 93 -4.86 1.36 -7.42
CA ASP A 93 -4.09 2.58 -7.64
C ASP A 93 -3.46 3.08 -6.33
N VAL A 94 -4.26 3.19 -5.27
CA VAL A 94 -3.78 3.64 -3.96
C VAL A 94 -2.76 2.65 -3.39
N ALA A 95 -3.02 1.34 -3.44
CA ALA A 95 -2.11 0.33 -2.92
C ALA A 95 -0.76 0.31 -3.67
N ALA A 96 -0.81 0.29 -5.01
CA ALA A 96 0.39 0.28 -5.85
C ALA A 96 1.20 1.58 -5.72
N LEU A 97 0.52 2.74 -5.67
CA LEU A 97 1.19 4.02 -5.46
C LEU A 97 1.79 4.12 -4.05
N THR A 98 1.10 3.61 -3.02
CA THR A 98 1.66 3.57 -1.65
C THR A 98 2.96 2.76 -1.61
N ALA A 99 3.01 1.60 -2.27
CA ALA A 99 4.24 0.80 -2.39
C ALA A 99 5.36 1.59 -3.11
N CYS A 100 5.03 2.31 -4.19
CA CYS A 100 6.01 3.15 -4.88
C CYS A 100 6.51 4.32 -4.02
N VAL A 101 5.63 4.93 -3.20
CA VAL A 101 6.00 6.00 -2.27
C VAL A 101 6.95 5.46 -1.19
N GLN A 102 6.67 4.30 -0.61
CA GLN A 102 7.54 3.62 0.36
C GLN A 102 8.92 3.30 -0.21
N ALA A 103 8.99 2.95 -1.50
CA ALA A 103 10.24 2.73 -2.22
C ALA A 103 10.97 4.02 -2.64
N GLY A 104 10.41 5.21 -2.36
CA GLY A 104 10.99 6.50 -2.78
C GLY A 104 10.80 6.86 -4.26
N PHE A 105 9.94 6.11 -4.97
CA PHE A 105 9.62 6.28 -6.40
C PHE A 105 8.22 6.88 -6.65
N GLY A 106 7.52 7.33 -5.61
CA GLY A 106 6.09 7.70 -5.69
C GLY A 106 5.75 8.77 -6.74
N TRP A 107 6.53 9.85 -6.81
CA TRP A 107 6.25 10.95 -7.76
C TRP A 107 6.56 10.54 -9.21
N GLN A 108 7.62 9.75 -9.44
CA GLN A 108 7.91 9.19 -10.76
C GLN A 108 6.82 8.21 -11.18
N ALA A 109 6.40 7.34 -10.26
CA ALA A 109 5.42 6.30 -10.52
C ALA A 109 4.08 6.88 -11.00
N ILE A 110 3.53 7.87 -10.27
CA ILE A 110 2.25 8.47 -10.67
C ILE A 110 2.36 9.26 -11.97
N LEU A 111 3.48 9.93 -12.24
CA LEU A 111 3.72 10.62 -13.51
C LEU A 111 3.77 9.63 -14.67
N ILE A 112 4.59 8.58 -14.56
CA ILE A 112 4.75 7.55 -15.58
C ILE A 112 3.42 6.85 -15.84
N ALA A 113 2.71 6.43 -14.78
CA ALA A 113 1.44 5.74 -14.92
C ALA A 113 0.38 6.64 -15.58
N THR A 114 0.32 7.93 -15.21
CA THR A 114 -0.62 8.86 -15.83
C THR A 114 -0.30 9.08 -17.32
N VAL A 115 0.97 9.26 -17.69
CA VAL A 115 1.38 9.39 -19.10
C VAL A 115 1.08 8.11 -19.88
N ALA A 116 1.42 6.94 -19.33
CA ALA A 116 1.17 5.63 -19.94
C ALA A 116 -0.33 5.38 -20.13
N SER A 117 -1.17 5.74 -19.14
CA SER A 117 -2.63 5.62 -19.25
C SER A 117 -3.19 6.43 -20.44
N ARG A 118 -2.67 7.64 -20.69
CA ARG A 118 -3.12 8.50 -21.80
C ARG A 118 -2.60 8.05 -23.17
N LEU A 119 -1.53 7.25 -23.20
CA LEU A 119 -1.03 6.60 -24.43
C LEU A 119 -2.01 5.56 -25.00
N THR A 120 -2.99 5.12 -24.22
CA THR A 120 -4.06 4.23 -24.72
C THR A 120 -4.93 4.89 -25.79
N LEU A 121 -5.15 6.20 -25.71
CA LEU A 121 -6.07 6.92 -26.60
C LEU A 121 -5.65 6.88 -28.09
N PRO A 122 -4.38 7.12 -28.46
CA PRO A 122 -3.90 6.91 -29.83
C PRO A 122 -4.20 5.51 -30.40
N TRP A 123 -4.06 4.46 -29.58
CA TRP A 123 -4.29 3.07 -29.99
C TRP A 123 -5.78 2.72 -30.07
N SER A 124 -6.60 3.22 -29.13
CA SER A 124 -8.05 3.02 -29.14
C SER A 124 -8.78 3.84 -30.21
N CYS A 125 -8.13 4.89 -30.72
CA CYS A 125 -8.66 5.76 -31.79
C CYS A 125 -8.06 5.47 -33.16
N ARG A 126 -7.38 4.32 -33.32
CA ARG A 126 -6.72 3.97 -34.60
C ARG A 126 -7.74 3.76 -35.73
N THR A 127 -7.34 3.98 -36.98
CA THR A 127 -8.20 3.93 -38.19
C THR A 127 -9.02 2.64 -38.36
N THR A 128 -8.66 1.54 -37.68
CA THR A 128 -9.39 0.26 -37.72
C THR A 128 -10.48 0.14 -36.66
N ILE A 129 -10.62 1.11 -35.75
CA ILE A 129 -11.59 1.08 -34.64
C ILE A 129 -12.72 2.06 -34.97
N PRO A 130 -13.90 1.57 -35.37
CA PRO A 130 -15.05 2.42 -35.68
C PRO A 130 -15.67 3.00 -34.41
N ALA A 131 -16.49 4.04 -34.57
CA ALA A 131 -17.37 4.50 -33.49
C ALA A 131 -18.49 3.46 -33.25
N ALA A 132 -18.85 3.24 -31.98
CA ALA A 132 -19.91 2.27 -31.64
C ALA A 132 -21.32 2.78 -32.01
N ARG A 133 -21.49 4.09 -32.17
CA ARG A 133 -22.76 4.77 -32.45
C ARG A 133 -22.53 6.03 -33.30
N PRO A 134 -23.55 6.56 -33.99
CA PRO A 134 -23.39 7.71 -34.90
C PRO A 134 -23.25 9.07 -34.19
N ASP A 135 -23.49 9.12 -32.88
CA ASP A 135 -23.53 10.34 -32.05
C ASP A 135 -22.59 10.29 -30.83
N GLY A 136 -22.22 11.48 -30.32
CA GLY A 136 -21.44 11.65 -29.09
C GLY A 136 -19.93 11.76 -29.29
N LEU A 137 -19.19 12.04 -28.20
CA LEU A 137 -17.77 12.38 -28.24
C LEU A 137 -16.87 11.35 -28.93
N GLY A 138 -17.21 10.07 -28.82
CA GLY A 138 -16.46 8.98 -29.44
C GLY A 138 -16.37 9.08 -30.96
N THR A 139 -17.37 9.67 -31.64
CA THR A 139 -17.38 9.79 -33.11
C THR A 139 -16.38 10.78 -33.65
N ILE A 140 -16.07 11.82 -32.85
CA ILE A 140 -15.10 12.86 -33.20
C ILE A 140 -13.67 12.28 -33.28
N VAL A 141 -13.42 11.19 -32.54
CA VAL A 141 -12.08 10.67 -32.30
C VAL A 141 -11.85 9.27 -32.83
N ALA A 142 -12.91 8.47 -33.01
CA ALA A 142 -12.83 7.13 -33.57
C ALA A 142 -12.27 7.16 -35.00
N ALA A 143 -11.50 6.13 -35.36
CA ALA A 143 -10.85 5.98 -36.65
C ALA A 143 -9.97 7.18 -37.11
N THR A 144 -9.52 8.07 -36.21
CA THR A 144 -8.73 9.26 -36.59
C THR A 144 -7.21 9.06 -36.58
N VAL A 145 -6.70 8.04 -35.88
CA VAL A 145 -5.25 7.89 -35.65
C VAL A 145 -4.65 6.84 -36.57
N ARG A 146 -3.60 7.19 -37.31
CA ARG A 146 -2.85 6.20 -38.10
C ARG A 146 -1.96 5.39 -37.16
N PRO A 147 -1.90 4.03 -37.28
CA PRO A 147 -1.09 3.21 -36.39
C PRO A 147 0.37 3.64 -36.29
N ILE A 148 0.97 4.10 -37.40
CA ILE A 148 2.34 4.62 -37.42
C ILE A 148 2.55 5.79 -36.42
N THR A 149 1.58 6.70 -36.31
CA THR A 149 1.66 7.84 -35.38
C THR A 149 1.49 7.41 -33.92
N ALA A 150 0.67 6.37 -33.67
CA ALA A 150 0.56 5.77 -32.34
C ALA A 150 1.87 5.07 -31.95
N THR A 151 2.52 4.35 -32.86
CA THR A 151 3.84 3.74 -32.64
C THR A 151 4.91 4.77 -32.32
N PHE A 152 4.98 5.89 -33.04
CA PHE A 152 5.92 6.97 -32.72
C PHE A 152 5.66 7.58 -31.34
N ALA A 153 4.39 7.83 -30.99
CA ALA A 153 4.04 8.31 -29.65
C ALA A 153 4.44 7.29 -28.56
N THR A 154 4.23 5.99 -28.80
CA THR A 154 4.66 4.92 -27.91
C THR A 154 6.17 4.88 -27.75
N ALA A 155 6.94 4.99 -28.83
CA ALA A 155 8.40 4.99 -28.77
C ALA A 155 8.92 6.20 -27.97
N LEU A 156 8.32 7.38 -28.15
CA LEU A 156 8.69 8.58 -27.40
C LEU A 156 8.37 8.44 -25.91
N VAL A 157 7.16 7.97 -25.57
CA VAL A 157 6.77 7.74 -24.17
C VAL A 157 7.67 6.68 -23.54
N LEU A 158 7.94 5.58 -24.24
CA LEU A 158 8.83 4.52 -23.76
C LEU A 158 10.26 5.04 -23.48
N ALA A 159 10.82 5.85 -24.39
CA ALA A 159 12.12 6.48 -24.20
C ALA A 159 12.12 7.44 -23.00
N ALA A 160 11.06 8.24 -22.84
CA ALA A 160 10.94 9.17 -21.72
C ALA A 160 10.77 8.47 -20.36
N THR A 161 9.95 7.40 -20.29
CA THR A 161 9.73 6.68 -19.02
C THR A 161 10.95 5.88 -18.61
N THR A 162 11.65 5.25 -19.56
CA THR A 162 12.92 4.55 -19.29
C THR A 162 14.02 5.53 -18.85
N ALA A 163 14.09 6.73 -19.44
CA ALA A 163 15.00 7.77 -18.99
C ALA A 163 14.68 8.27 -17.57
N LEU A 164 13.39 8.36 -17.21
CA LEU A 164 12.96 8.82 -15.88
C LEU A 164 13.15 7.75 -14.79
N THR A 165 13.05 6.46 -15.13
CA THR A 165 13.38 5.36 -14.20
C THR A 165 14.86 5.06 -14.14
N TRP A 166 15.67 5.60 -15.05
CA TRP A 166 17.12 5.55 -14.99
C TRP A 166 17.62 6.47 -13.87
N GLN A 167 17.79 5.93 -12.67
CA GLN A 167 18.57 6.59 -11.62
C GLN A 167 20.03 6.11 -11.72
N PRO A 168 20.99 6.97 -12.10
CA PRO A 168 22.40 6.65 -11.84
C PRO A 168 22.56 6.56 -10.33
N HIS A 169 23.07 5.43 -9.82
CA HIS A 169 23.32 5.23 -8.39
C HIS A 169 24.07 6.44 -7.82
N GLN A 170 23.36 7.30 -7.09
CA GLN A 170 23.98 8.17 -6.12
C GLN A 170 24.27 7.26 -4.93
N ALA A 171 25.50 6.80 -4.83
CA ALA A 171 26.05 6.28 -3.59
C ALA A 171 26.10 7.43 -2.56
N THR A 172 24.93 7.96 -2.17
CA THR A 172 24.83 8.90 -1.07
C THR A 172 24.94 8.11 0.21
N GLN A 173 26.19 7.96 0.62
CA GLN A 173 26.61 7.72 1.97
C GLN A 173 25.76 8.55 2.95
N HIS A 174 24.83 7.90 3.64
CA HIS A 174 24.58 8.23 5.03
C HIS A 174 24.96 7.03 5.87
N GLN A 175 26.29 6.88 6.05
CA GLN A 175 26.81 6.47 7.35
C GLN A 175 26.32 7.48 8.40
N ALA A 176 25.08 7.36 8.82
CA ALA A 176 24.72 7.71 10.18
C ALA A 176 25.05 6.48 11.02
N VAL A 177 26.34 6.29 11.32
CA VAL A 177 26.73 5.49 12.47
C VAL A 177 26.14 6.23 13.67
N PRO A 178 25.18 5.67 14.43
CA PRO A 178 24.84 6.24 15.71
C PRO A 178 26.10 6.10 16.55
N HIS A 179 26.74 7.22 16.89
CA HIS A 179 27.65 7.29 18.02
C HIS A 179 26.86 6.97 19.30
N GLN A 180 26.53 5.70 19.53
CA GLN A 180 25.93 5.20 20.77
C GLN A 180 26.86 4.25 21.53
N THR A 181 27.98 3.83 20.94
CA THR A 181 28.96 2.97 21.64
C THR A 181 29.90 3.75 22.57
N ALA A 182 29.97 5.08 22.47
CA ALA A 182 30.89 5.88 23.31
C ALA A 182 30.35 6.23 24.71
N GLN A 183 29.03 6.16 24.94
CA GLN A 183 28.44 6.48 26.25
C GLN A 183 28.30 5.26 27.19
N HIS A 184 28.32 4.03 26.68
CA HIS A 184 28.26 2.83 27.54
C HIS A 184 29.61 2.46 28.19
N GLN A 185 30.75 2.91 27.64
CA GLN A 185 32.05 2.70 28.27
C GLN A 185 32.40 3.73 29.35
N ALA A 186 31.76 4.91 29.35
CA ALA A 186 32.05 5.96 30.33
C ALA A 186 31.36 5.75 31.69
N VAL A 187 30.33 4.91 31.78
CA VAL A 187 29.57 4.68 33.04
C VAL A 187 30.13 3.52 33.87
N GLN A 188 31.06 2.72 33.33
CA GLN A 188 31.62 1.57 34.07
C GLN A 188 32.89 1.86 34.88
N HIS A 189 33.40 3.10 34.88
CA HIS A 189 34.63 3.46 35.60
C HIS A 189 34.45 4.33 36.85
N GLU A 190 33.22 4.48 37.35
CA GLU A 190 32.97 5.15 38.63
C GLU A 190 32.49 4.15 39.69
N ARG A 191 33.40 3.28 40.13
CA ARG A 191 33.23 2.53 41.39
C ARG A 191 33.46 3.51 42.54
N VAL A 192 32.35 3.94 43.15
CA VAL A 192 32.36 4.65 44.43
C VAL A 192 32.72 3.67 45.55
N ASP A 193 33.85 3.89 46.19
CA ASP A 193 34.27 3.25 47.44
C ASP A 193 33.28 3.64 48.56
N TYR A 194 32.53 2.67 49.08
CA TYR A 194 31.83 2.83 50.36
C TYR A 194 32.68 2.24 51.48
N GLN A 195 33.33 3.11 52.25
CA GLN A 195 33.91 2.77 53.55
C GLN A 195 32.81 2.40 54.54
N VAL A 196 32.79 1.16 55.00
CA VAL A 196 31.95 0.71 56.11
C VAL A 196 32.66 1.06 57.43
N VAL A 197 32.15 2.09 58.11
CA VAL A 197 32.53 2.42 59.49
C VAL A 197 31.84 1.45 60.44
N ARG A 198 32.62 0.70 61.22
CA ARG A 198 32.14 -0.11 62.36
C ARG A 198 31.69 0.80 63.49
N HIS A 199 30.54 0.49 64.08
CA HIS A 199 30.25 0.85 65.47
C HIS A 199 29.73 -0.39 66.20
N ASP A 200 30.49 -0.83 67.20
CA ASP A 200 30.09 -1.81 68.21
C ASP A 200 29.34 -1.12 69.35
N ALA A 201 28.43 -1.89 69.97
CA ALA A 201 27.84 -1.83 71.32
C ALA A 201 26.30 -1.80 71.27
N ALA A 202 25.57 -2.89 71.58
CA ALA A 202 25.39 -3.59 72.86
C ALA A 202 24.01 -3.27 73.48
N GLY A 203 23.24 -4.33 73.78
CA GLY A 203 22.36 -4.37 74.95
C GLY A 203 20.85 -4.26 74.73
N ALA A 204 20.17 -5.32 75.15
CA ALA A 204 18.84 -5.38 75.78
C ALA A 204 17.60 -5.76 74.93
N THR A 205 16.90 -6.72 75.52
CA THR A 205 15.69 -7.49 75.19
C THR A 205 14.37 -6.69 75.15
N PRO A 206 13.27 -7.27 74.59
CA PRO A 206 12.05 -6.54 74.19
C PRO A 206 10.97 -6.53 75.30
N PRO A 207 9.86 -5.79 75.10
CA PRO A 207 8.59 -6.30 75.59
C PRO A 207 7.40 -6.17 74.61
N THR A 208 6.43 -7.02 74.90
CA THR A 208 5.13 -7.26 74.26
C THR A 208 4.01 -6.47 74.95
N HIS A 209 2.88 -6.28 74.23
CA HIS A 209 1.47 -6.21 74.68
C HIS A 209 0.68 -4.88 74.74
N GLN A 210 -0.54 -4.97 74.15
CA GLN A 210 -1.85 -4.41 74.54
C GLN A 210 -2.14 -2.92 74.24
N HIS A 211 -3.37 -2.44 74.00
CA HIS A 211 -4.72 -2.88 73.56
C HIS A 211 -5.57 -1.57 73.63
N LEU A 212 -6.56 -1.31 72.74
CA LEU A 212 -7.91 -0.77 73.08
C LEU A 212 -8.75 -0.34 71.85
N ASN A 213 -9.78 -1.16 71.58
CA ASN A 213 -11.22 -0.90 71.41
C ASN A 213 -11.84 0.04 70.35
N THR A 214 -12.71 -0.62 69.56
CA THR A 214 -13.95 -0.32 68.78
C THR A 214 -15.06 0.43 69.57
N PRO A 215 -16.27 0.82 69.04
CA PRO A 215 -17.15 0.16 68.02
C PRO A 215 -17.88 1.12 67.03
N THR A 216 -18.76 0.78 66.05
CA THR A 216 -19.95 -0.11 66.03
C THR A 216 -20.46 -0.27 64.57
N SER A 217 -21.07 -1.44 64.27
CA SER A 217 -21.75 -1.85 63.02
C SER A 217 -23.25 -1.42 63.03
N PRO A 218 -24.16 -1.69 62.04
CA PRO A 218 -24.41 -3.01 61.42
C PRO A 218 -24.88 -3.09 59.94
N ARG A 219 -24.76 -4.32 59.41
CA ARG A 219 -25.40 -4.92 58.19
C ARG A 219 -26.76 -5.57 58.60
N PRO A 220 -27.63 -6.07 57.68
CA PRO A 220 -27.68 -7.54 57.42
C PRO A 220 -28.23 -7.97 56.00
N THR A 221 -27.68 -9.01 55.32
CA THR A 221 -28.16 -10.43 55.11
C THR A 221 -29.12 -10.60 53.90
N ALA A 222 -29.32 -11.71 53.17
CA ALA A 222 -29.04 -13.18 53.26
C ALA A 222 -29.12 -13.78 51.81
N ALA A 223 -28.29 -14.74 51.38
CA ALA A 223 -28.45 -16.22 51.38
C ALA A 223 -29.54 -16.81 50.44
N THR A 224 -29.21 -17.87 49.66
CA THR A 224 -29.77 -19.27 49.70
C THR A 224 -29.49 -20.07 48.39
N ALA A 225 -29.02 -21.32 48.52
CA ALA A 225 -28.99 -22.41 47.50
C ALA A 225 -29.98 -23.53 47.93
N PRO A 226 -30.40 -24.54 47.10
CA PRO A 226 -29.64 -25.83 47.02
C PRO A 226 -29.86 -26.79 45.79
N THR A 227 -28.85 -27.66 45.55
CA THR A 227 -28.76 -29.15 45.32
C THR A 227 -29.76 -30.02 44.51
N HIS A 228 -29.23 -30.93 43.64
CA HIS A 228 -29.54 -32.39 43.46
C HIS A 228 -28.38 -33.09 42.64
N GLN A 229 -27.62 -34.06 43.20
CA GLN A 229 -27.68 -35.56 43.08
C GLN A 229 -27.32 -36.16 41.67
N HIS A 230 -26.60 -37.29 41.43
CA HIS A 230 -25.85 -38.31 42.19
C HIS A 230 -25.18 -39.34 41.18
N LEU A 231 -24.23 -40.18 41.66
CA LEU A 231 -23.69 -41.49 41.15
C LEU A 231 -22.33 -41.63 40.38
N ASN A 232 -21.36 -42.16 41.15
CA ASN A 232 -20.52 -43.38 40.98
C ASN A 232 -19.11 -43.38 40.29
N THR A 233 -18.15 -43.75 41.15
CA THR A 233 -16.70 -44.11 41.09
C THR A 233 -16.41 -45.51 40.50
N PRO A 234 -15.16 -46.06 40.51
CA PRO A 234 -13.79 -45.50 40.44
C PRO A 234 -12.85 -46.28 39.46
N THR A 235 -11.63 -45.80 39.17
CA THR A 235 -10.40 -46.64 39.17
C THR A 235 -9.16 -45.76 39.40
N SER A 236 -8.36 -46.22 40.35
CA SER A 236 -7.11 -45.70 40.90
C SER A 236 -5.98 -45.44 39.90
N LEU A 237 -5.12 -44.45 40.20
CA LEU A 237 -3.66 -44.65 40.37
C LEU A 237 -3.06 -43.47 41.17
N HIS A 238 -2.16 -43.81 42.08
CA HIS A 238 -1.54 -42.99 43.13
C HIS A 238 -0.55 -41.94 42.56
N PRO A 239 -0.37 -40.75 43.18
CA PRO A 239 0.79 -39.89 42.94
C PRO A 239 1.89 -40.18 43.97
N THR A 240 3.12 -40.32 43.48
CA THR A 240 4.36 -40.31 44.29
C THR A 240 5.00 -38.94 44.21
N ALA A 241 5.27 -38.35 45.37
CA ALA A 241 6.05 -37.12 45.51
C ALA A 241 7.52 -37.36 45.15
N ALA A 242 8.13 -36.43 44.39
CA ALA A 242 9.57 -36.26 44.32
C ALA A 242 9.93 -34.81 43.88
N THR A 243 10.28 -34.01 44.89
CA THR A 243 11.43 -33.10 44.97
C THR A 243 11.82 -32.23 43.75
N ALA A 244 11.75 -30.92 43.96
CA ALA A 244 12.18 -29.85 43.04
C ALA A 244 13.67 -29.93 42.65
N PRO A 245 14.05 -29.56 41.40
CA PRO A 245 15.43 -29.27 41.07
C PRO A 245 15.77 -27.80 41.36
N THR A 246 16.76 -27.68 42.23
CA THR A 246 17.76 -26.63 42.47
C THR A 246 17.83 -25.48 41.45
N HIS A 247 17.76 -24.25 41.96
CA HIS A 247 18.14 -23.01 41.26
C HIS A 247 19.52 -23.16 40.59
N GLN A 248 19.56 -23.10 39.26
CA GLN A 248 20.77 -22.78 38.52
C GLN A 248 20.91 -21.25 38.47
N ASP A 249 21.87 -20.71 39.21
CA ASP A 249 22.28 -19.32 39.11
C ASP A 249 22.93 -19.08 37.75
N LEU A 250 22.14 -18.57 36.81
CA LEU A 250 22.65 -17.99 35.56
C LEU A 250 23.35 -16.67 35.91
N THR A 251 24.68 -16.64 35.80
CA THR A 251 25.45 -15.40 35.99
C THR A 251 25.10 -14.37 34.90
N PRO A 252 25.15 -13.05 35.19
CA PRO A 252 24.71 -12.01 34.26
C PRO A 252 25.50 -11.91 32.94
N THR A 253 26.62 -12.64 32.81
CA THR A 253 27.54 -12.55 31.66
C THR A 253 27.06 -13.30 30.42
N THR A 254 26.17 -14.28 30.55
CA THR A 254 25.67 -15.07 29.40
C THR A 254 24.68 -14.31 28.52
N TRP A 255 24.00 -13.27 29.03
CA TRP A 255 23.09 -12.44 28.22
C TRP A 255 23.82 -11.47 27.27
N LEU A 256 25.07 -11.12 27.58
CA LEU A 256 25.87 -10.20 26.76
C LEU A 256 26.51 -10.89 25.54
N GLU A 257 26.83 -12.19 25.60
CA GLU A 257 27.37 -12.91 24.44
C GLU A 257 26.29 -13.36 23.44
N LEU A 258 25.03 -13.49 23.88
CA LEU A 258 23.90 -13.90 23.02
C LEU A 258 23.27 -12.74 22.24
N THR A 259 23.65 -11.49 22.54
CA THR A 259 23.20 -10.30 21.79
C THR A 259 24.22 -9.81 20.75
N ASP A 260 25.46 -10.31 20.79
CA ASP A 260 26.49 -10.09 19.77
C ASP A 260 26.51 -11.15 18.65
N ALA A 261 25.57 -12.11 18.69
CA ALA A 261 25.34 -13.05 17.61
C ALA A 261 24.65 -12.35 16.43
N ALA A 262 25.46 -11.67 15.62
CA ALA A 262 25.23 -11.29 14.24
C ALA A 262 23.80 -10.77 13.96
N ALA A 263 23.56 -9.49 14.28
CA ALA A 263 22.60 -8.73 13.49
C ALA A 263 23.01 -8.96 12.02
N PRO A 264 22.14 -9.54 11.16
CA PRO A 264 22.49 -9.75 9.77
C PRO A 264 22.92 -8.40 9.23
N THR A 265 24.16 -8.33 8.73
CA THR A 265 24.62 -7.21 7.92
C THR A 265 23.48 -6.89 6.97
N ARG A 266 22.86 -5.71 7.12
CA ARG A 266 21.89 -5.19 6.15
C ARG A 266 22.58 -5.34 4.81
N GLN A 267 22.26 -6.38 4.05
CA GLN A 267 22.69 -6.45 2.68
C GLN A 267 22.06 -5.22 2.05
N ASP A 268 22.91 -4.32 1.61
CA ASP A 268 22.55 -3.24 0.71
C ASP A 268 22.11 -3.92 -0.60
N LEU A 269 20.89 -4.50 -0.57
CA LEU A 269 20.19 -5.00 -1.74
C LEU A 269 19.63 -3.75 -2.43
N SER A 270 20.52 -2.88 -2.90
CA SER A 270 20.17 -1.85 -3.85
C SER A 270 19.49 -2.55 -5.03
N THR A 271 18.20 -2.31 -5.23
CA THR A 271 17.47 -2.91 -6.35
C THR A 271 18.20 -2.57 -7.64
N PRO A 272 18.64 -3.56 -8.44
CA PRO A 272 19.41 -3.29 -9.64
C PRO A 272 18.67 -2.33 -10.59
N ASN A 273 19.38 -1.36 -11.17
CA ASN A 273 18.80 -0.35 -12.07
C ASN A 273 17.99 -0.95 -13.25
N TRP A 274 18.28 -2.19 -13.65
CA TRP A 274 17.53 -2.89 -14.70
C TRP A 274 16.11 -3.31 -14.26
N LEU A 275 15.83 -3.50 -12.97
CA LEU A 275 14.47 -3.72 -12.48
C LEU A 275 13.63 -2.45 -12.63
N HIS A 276 14.14 -1.29 -12.19
CA HIS A 276 13.46 0.00 -12.36
C HIS A 276 13.17 0.34 -13.83
N LEU A 277 14.12 0.04 -14.72
CA LEU A 277 13.94 0.17 -16.18
C LEU A 277 12.82 -0.75 -16.70
N SER A 278 12.77 -1.99 -16.20
CA SER A 278 11.74 -2.95 -16.59
C SER A 278 10.35 -2.53 -16.13
N GLY A 279 10.22 -1.85 -14.97
CA GLY A 279 8.97 -1.29 -14.48
C GLY A 279 8.43 -0.17 -15.36
N GLY A 280 9.26 0.83 -15.68
CA GLY A 280 8.89 1.95 -16.54
C GLY A 280 8.56 1.54 -17.98
N ALA A 281 9.30 0.56 -18.53
CA ALA A 281 9.00 -0.02 -19.83
C ALA A 281 7.72 -0.88 -19.80
N GLY A 282 7.57 -1.71 -18.76
CA GLY A 282 6.40 -2.55 -18.53
C GLY A 282 5.11 -1.73 -18.43
N ALA A 283 5.14 -0.60 -17.73
CA ALA A 283 4.02 0.32 -17.62
C ALA A 283 3.49 0.79 -18.99
N VAL A 284 4.40 1.15 -19.91
CA VAL A 284 4.04 1.60 -21.26
C VAL A 284 3.50 0.45 -22.11
N LEU A 285 4.19 -0.69 -22.11
CA LEU A 285 3.81 -1.84 -22.94
C LEU A 285 2.47 -2.45 -22.49
N LEU A 286 2.25 -2.55 -21.17
CA LEU A 286 1.01 -3.07 -20.63
C LEU A 286 -0.16 -2.10 -20.84
N ALA A 287 0.05 -0.79 -20.74
CA ALA A 287 -0.98 0.19 -21.10
C ALA A 287 -1.40 0.04 -22.58
N VAL A 288 -0.43 -0.12 -23.49
CA VAL A 288 -0.73 -0.42 -24.90
C VAL A 288 -1.51 -1.73 -25.01
N ALA A 289 -1.10 -2.80 -24.32
CA ALA A 289 -1.82 -4.08 -24.34
C ALA A 289 -3.28 -3.95 -23.86
N ILE A 290 -3.53 -3.17 -22.79
CA ILE A 290 -4.88 -2.85 -22.30
C ILE A 290 -5.69 -2.15 -23.39
N SER A 291 -5.12 -1.17 -24.10
CA SER A 291 -5.85 -0.50 -25.20
C SER A 291 -6.31 -1.47 -26.30
N PHE A 292 -5.50 -2.47 -26.64
CA PHE A 292 -5.87 -3.51 -27.60
C PHE A 292 -6.98 -4.42 -27.04
N LEU A 293 -6.89 -4.83 -25.78
CA LEU A 293 -7.87 -5.70 -25.14
C LEU A 293 -9.24 -5.02 -25.04
N ILE A 294 -9.27 -3.77 -24.59
CA ILE A 294 -10.52 -3.00 -24.45
C ILE A 294 -11.09 -2.65 -25.81
N SER A 295 -10.27 -2.19 -26.76
CA SER A 295 -10.74 -1.91 -28.13
C SER A 295 -11.32 -3.15 -28.81
N ARG A 296 -10.69 -4.32 -28.63
CA ARG A 296 -11.20 -5.61 -29.14
C ARG A 296 -12.52 -5.99 -28.49
N THR A 297 -12.64 -5.80 -27.18
CA THR A 297 -13.86 -6.09 -26.42
C THR A 297 -15.00 -5.18 -26.85
N ALA A 298 -14.76 -3.87 -26.90
CA ALA A 298 -15.72 -2.87 -27.33
C ALA A 298 -16.16 -3.08 -28.79
N THR A 299 -15.23 -3.35 -29.71
CA THR A 299 -15.59 -3.66 -31.11
C THR A 299 -16.46 -4.91 -31.22
N ARG A 300 -16.20 -5.94 -30.41
CA ARG A 300 -16.97 -7.20 -30.43
C ARG A 300 -18.32 -7.10 -29.75
N LYS A 301 -18.43 -6.29 -28.69
CA LYS A 301 -19.61 -6.24 -27.81
C LYS A 301 -20.52 -5.05 -28.08
N LEU A 302 -19.95 -3.94 -28.55
CA LEU A 302 -20.65 -2.67 -28.76
C LEU A 302 -20.60 -2.22 -30.23
N GLY A 303 -19.82 -2.89 -31.08
CA GLY A 303 -19.64 -2.50 -32.48
C GLY A 303 -18.59 -1.40 -32.72
N GLY A 304 -17.93 -0.91 -31.68
CA GLY A 304 -16.88 0.11 -31.80
C GLY A 304 -16.50 0.74 -30.46
N THR A 305 -15.96 1.96 -30.49
CA THR A 305 -15.60 2.74 -29.30
C THR A 305 -16.58 3.90 -29.03
N THR A 306 -16.77 4.27 -27.77
CA THR A 306 -17.48 5.49 -27.30
C THR A 306 -16.52 6.36 -26.47
N GLY A 307 -16.95 7.55 -26.04
CA GLY A 307 -16.17 8.35 -25.08
C GLY A 307 -15.91 7.58 -23.77
N ASP A 308 -16.94 6.91 -23.27
CA ASP A 308 -16.92 6.13 -22.02
C ASP A 308 -15.96 4.94 -22.12
N VAL A 309 -15.95 4.22 -23.26
CA VAL A 309 -14.97 3.14 -23.53
C VAL A 309 -13.55 3.68 -23.51
N LEU A 310 -13.32 4.88 -24.05
CA LEU A 310 -11.99 5.51 -24.01
C LEU A 310 -11.60 5.90 -22.58
N GLY A 311 -12.54 6.45 -21.80
CA GLY A 311 -12.37 6.71 -20.37
C GLY A 311 -12.01 5.45 -19.60
N ALA A 312 -12.78 4.37 -19.77
CA ALA A 312 -12.53 3.06 -19.16
C ALA A 312 -11.15 2.49 -19.55
N THR A 313 -10.74 2.67 -20.81
CA THR A 313 -9.42 2.18 -21.27
C THR A 313 -8.29 2.88 -20.52
N VAL A 314 -8.41 4.20 -20.36
CA VAL A 314 -7.43 5.01 -19.64
C VAL A 314 -7.37 4.58 -18.17
N GLU A 315 -8.54 4.40 -17.54
CA GLU A 315 -8.62 4.11 -16.11
C GLU A 315 -8.27 2.66 -15.77
N LEU A 316 -8.38 1.72 -16.71
CA LEU A 316 -7.83 0.37 -16.55
C LEU A 316 -6.32 0.29 -16.81
N ALA A 317 -5.76 1.24 -17.57
CA ALA A 317 -4.32 1.25 -17.85
C ALA A 317 -3.49 1.88 -16.72
N LEU A 318 -4.07 2.83 -15.97
CA LEU A 318 -3.42 3.46 -14.81
C LEU A 318 -2.97 2.43 -13.73
N PRO A 319 -3.85 1.55 -13.20
CA PRO A 319 -3.47 0.59 -12.15
C PRO A 319 -2.46 -0.44 -12.66
N VAL A 320 -2.58 -0.87 -13.92
CA VAL A 320 -1.64 -1.82 -14.54
C VAL A 320 -0.26 -1.20 -14.66
N ALA A 321 -0.18 0.09 -15.02
CA ALA A 321 1.07 0.83 -15.07
C ALA A 321 1.68 1.02 -13.67
N LEU A 322 0.88 1.39 -12.66
CA LEU A 322 1.34 1.52 -11.28
C LEU A 322 1.83 0.18 -10.72
N LEU A 323 1.09 -0.92 -10.94
CA LEU A 323 1.50 -2.26 -10.51
C LEU A 323 2.82 -2.69 -11.18
N SER A 324 2.99 -2.42 -12.47
CA SER A 324 4.23 -2.73 -13.17
C SER A 324 5.44 -2.05 -12.54
N ILE A 325 5.28 -0.81 -12.04
CA ILE A 325 6.35 -0.07 -11.37
C ILE A 325 6.53 -0.59 -9.94
N ALA A 326 5.43 -0.73 -9.19
CA ALA A 326 5.43 -1.19 -7.80
C ALA A 326 6.08 -2.57 -7.61
N LEU A 327 5.98 -3.46 -8.60
CA LEU A 327 6.60 -4.79 -8.58
C LEU A 327 8.11 -4.77 -8.87
N THR A 328 8.68 -3.62 -9.22
CA THR A 328 10.06 -3.49 -9.69
C THR A 328 10.89 -2.47 -8.90
N VAL A 329 10.27 -1.77 -7.95
CA VAL A 329 10.92 -0.75 -7.11
C VAL A 329 11.36 -1.30 -5.77
#